data_AF-A0A812PFT0-F1
#
_entry.id   AF-A0A812PFT0-F1
#
_cell.length_a   1.000
_cell.length_b   1.000
_cell.length_c   1.000
_cell.angle_alpha   90.00
_cell.angle_beta   90.00
_cell.angle_gamma   90.00
#
_symmetry.space_group_name_H-M   'P 1'
#
loop_
_entity.id
_entity.type
_entity.pdbx_description
1 polymer ?
#
loop_
_entity_poly.entity_id
_entity_poly.type
_entity_poly.pdbx_seq_one_letter_code
_entity_poly.pdbx_strand_id
1 'polypeptide(L)'
;MLQGNAMVRVTDKVKATAENVELEYRGSSPPAVSRPTTVSAVCLRPRMCADFQGCLPAFKWRPKASGTGLTLEECCDPVLCKDELLDGCSPSTQWKPAADFDKRQGNTRERCCMAQVCTEDICSSGKYTPKKGTGLLGTTEEECCDKLFCSSYPGVCDPKRGERLPDVLEDGSPRLGSTEIDCCDVSKCEDFKCTAPEGKGLWKNKEKPSGIGETFEKCCDEAFCKDLSCENMTKYGPEESGSERGSSPAQCCKPRHCKDYECSKSTLRVLVGDDRLGSTDSECCTLKRCEDYQCSKPTQFEKLPTIEETKDGLQVARAGYSDEECCTPKYCKNFFCSSTKWTARKWPEDDKTLGGTFEECCDEVSCSDYNCTTDYDGDGIGTMYDRKKDSKAMRWLGSTDEECCEPKLCSKYTTQFPTKWTRKGAQAGEPRLGSTDSECYDPVFCKDFCGCKEAGKQLIKAATDLQGSTVEECCEAVGETE
;
A
#
# COMPACT_ATOMS: atom_id res chain seq x y z
N MET A 1 51.58 -5.58 102.92
CA MET A 1 50.88 -6.53 103.80
C MET A 1 50.87 -5.97 105.21
N LEU A 2 49.73 -5.46 105.67
CA LEU A 2 49.52 -5.17 107.09
C LEU A 2 49.22 -6.50 107.78
N GLN A 3 50.19 -7.04 108.52
CA GLN A 3 49.94 -8.11 109.50
C GLN A 3 49.43 -7.45 110.78
N GLY A 4 48.12 -7.29 110.83
CA GLY A 4 47.38 -6.77 111.97
C GLY A 4 45.92 -6.80 111.58
N ASN A 5 45.17 -7.74 112.16
CA ASN A 5 43.73 -7.88 111.94
C ASN A 5 43.01 -6.70 112.60
N ALA A 6 43.06 -5.52 111.97
CA ALA A 6 42.12 -4.46 112.28
C ALA A 6 40.74 -4.93 111.81
N MET A 7 39.92 -5.37 112.76
CA MET A 7 38.56 -5.82 112.48
C MET A 7 37.71 -4.58 112.18
N VAL A 8 37.48 -4.29 110.90
CA VAL A 8 36.57 -3.21 110.48
C VAL A 8 35.14 -3.73 110.60
N ARG A 9 34.36 -3.12 111.50
CA ARG A 9 32.96 -3.50 111.72
C ARG A 9 32.06 -2.59 110.89
N VAL A 10 31.51 -3.11 109.79
CA VAL A 10 30.48 -2.42 109.00
C VAL A 10 29.14 -2.61 109.71
N THR A 11 28.44 -1.52 109.99
CA THR A 11 27.15 -1.52 110.71
C THR A 11 26.04 -0.91 109.87
N ASP A 12 24.80 -1.21 110.26
CA ASP A 12 23.54 -0.79 109.63
C ASP A 12 23.35 -1.25 108.17
N LYS A 13 23.01 -0.32 107.28
CA LYS A 13 22.36 -0.60 105.99
C LYS A 13 23.22 -1.42 105.01
N VAL A 14 24.54 -1.25 105.02
CA VAL A 14 25.44 -1.88 104.03
C VAL A 14 25.52 -3.40 104.19
N LYS A 15 25.43 -3.90 105.42
CA LYS A 15 25.45 -5.34 105.71
C LYS A 15 24.16 -6.04 105.28
N ALA A 16 23.04 -5.31 105.22
CA ALA A 16 21.75 -5.87 104.83
C ALA A 16 21.58 -5.98 103.30
N THR A 17 22.29 -5.16 102.50
CA THR A 17 22.08 -5.09 101.05
C THR A 17 23.17 -5.75 100.21
N ALA A 18 24.35 -6.06 100.77
CA ALA A 18 25.45 -6.69 100.04
C ALA A 18 25.84 -8.00 100.74
N GLU A 19 25.57 -9.15 100.09
CA GLU A 19 25.92 -10.48 100.61
C GLU A 19 27.43 -10.63 100.86
N ASN A 20 28.26 -9.90 100.12
CA ASN A 20 29.70 -9.81 100.33
C ASN A 20 30.17 -8.36 100.19
N VAL A 21 30.86 -7.84 101.20
CA VAL A 21 31.49 -6.51 101.18
C VAL A 21 32.99 -6.69 101.36
N GLU A 22 33.76 -6.37 100.33
CA GLU A 22 35.22 -6.33 100.39
C GLU A 22 35.67 -4.86 100.46
N LEU A 23 36.51 -4.53 101.44
CA LEU A 23 37.01 -3.18 101.67
C LEU A 23 38.47 -3.10 101.19
N GLU A 24 38.72 -2.29 100.17
CA GLU A 24 40.04 -2.05 99.61
C GLU A 24 40.51 -0.62 99.95
N TYR A 25 41.71 -0.46 100.53
CA TYR A 25 42.32 0.85 100.75
C TYR A 25 43.04 1.33 99.49
N ARG A 26 42.61 2.46 98.91
CA ARG A 26 43.13 2.98 97.63
C ARG A 26 44.25 4.03 97.73
N GLY A 27 44.76 4.32 98.92
CA GLY A 27 45.91 5.20 99.08
C GLY A 27 47.23 4.46 98.81
N SER A 28 48.28 5.19 98.42
CA SER A 28 49.60 4.62 98.11
C SER A 28 50.30 3.99 99.31
N SER A 29 49.85 4.26 100.54
CA SER A 29 50.32 3.57 101.75
C SER A 29 49.23 3.58 102.83
N PRO A 30 48.84 2.43 103.39
CA PRO A 30 47.81 2.40 104.40
C PRO A 30 48.33 3.04 105.70
N PRO A 31 47.58 3.96 106.33
CA PRO A 31 47.98 4.56 107.61
C PRO A 31 48.06 3.47 108.68
N ALA A 32 49.06 3.52 109.54
CA ALA A 32 49.19 2.61 110.67
C ALA A 32 48.06 2.90 111.68
N VAL A 33 47.05 2.04 111.73
CA VAL A 33 45.92 2.20 112.65
C VAL A 33 46.08 1.24 113.82
N SER A 34 46.36 1.77 115.01
CA SER A 34 46.62 0.98 116.23
C SER A 34 45.37 0.73 117.07
N ARG A 35 44.21 1.23 116.64
CA ARG A 35 42.93 1.10 117.37
C ARG A 35 41.80 0.65 116.44
N PRO A 36 40.75 -0.01 116.98
CA PRO A 36 39.56 -0.35 116.21
C PRO A 36 39.00 0.90 115.53
N THR A 37 38.88 0.86 114.21
CA THR A 37 38.37 1.98 113.41
C THR A 37 36.97 1.65 112.95
N THR A 38 36.01 2.50 113.30
CA THR A 38 34.63 2.36 112.83
C THR A 38 34.48 3.22 111.59
N VAL A 39 34.17 2.59 110.45
CA VAL A 39 33.83 3.30 109.21
C VAL A 39 32.32 3.50 109.22
N SER A 40 31.87 4.70 109.56
CA SER A 40 30.45 5.01 109.79
C SER A 40 29.72 5.56 108.56
N ALA A 41 30.36 5.63 107.40
CA ALA A 41 29.76 6.06 106.14
C ALA A 41 30.49 5.42 104.94
N VAL A 42 30.03 4.25 104.50
CA VAL A 42 30.53 3.60 103.27
C VAL A 42 29.61 4.00 102.12
N CYS A 43 30.14 4.76 101.15
CA CYS A 43 29.43 5.00 99.90
C CYS A 43 29.58 3.76 99.01
N LEU A 44 28.50 2.99 98.86
CA LEU A 44 28.44 1.92 97.86
C LEU A 44 28.32 2.56 96.49
N ARG A 45 29.35 2.36 95.65
CA ARG A 45 29.23 2.68 94.22
C ARG A 45 28.61 1.48 93.51
N PRO A 46 27.63 1.69 92.61
CA PRO A 46 27.15 0.62 91.75
C PRO A 46 28.33 0.00 90.98
N ARG A 47 28.37 -1.33 90.87
CA ARG A 47 29.38 -2.01 90.06
C ARG A 47 29.13 -1.67 88.60
N MET A 48 30.17 -1.18 87.91
CA MET A 48 30.09 -0.95 86.46
C MET A 48 30.02 -2.29 85.75
N CYS A 49 29.20 -2.40 84.72
CA CYS A 49 29.07 -3.65 83.97
C CYS A 49 30.35 -4.04 83.21
N ALA A 50 31.21 -3.07 82.91
CA ALA A 50 32.57 -3.33 82.40
C ALA A 50 33.42 -4.19 83.36
N ASP A 51 33.16 -4.11 84.67
CA ASP A 51 33.87 -4.88 85.69
C ASP A 51 33.15 -6.20 86.04
N PHE A 52 32.04 -6.53 85.38
CA PHE A 52 31.24 -7.74 85.66
C PHE A 52 31.83 -8.96 84.94
N GLN A 53 32.47 -9.85 85.70
CA GLN A 53 33.11 -11.06 85.15
C GLN A 53 32.13 -12.20 84.81
N GLY A 54 30.83 -12.01 85.07
CA GLY A 54 29.82 -13.04 84.89
C GLY A 54 29.30 -13.20 83.45
N CYS A 55 29.73 -12.38 82.49
CA CYS A 55 29.35 -12.52 81.06
C CYS A 55 30.04 -13.71 80.38
N LEU A 56 29.79 -14.91 80.89
CA LEU A 56 30.35 -16.17 80.38
C LEU A 56 29.24 -17.14 79.96
N PRO A 57 29.44 -17.89 78.86
CA PRO A 57 30.59 -17.83 77.97
C PRO A 57 30.55 -16.59 77.06
N ALA A 58 31.72 -16.02 76.73
CA ALA A 58 31.85 -14.78 75.97
C ALA A 58 31.22 -14.83 74.56
N PHE A 59 31.02 -16.02 73.99
CA PHE A 59 30.34 -16.18 72.69
C PHE A 59 28.81 -16.02 72.76
N LYS A 60 28.21 -16.01 73.97
CA LYS A 60 26.76 -15.77 74.18
C LYS A 60 26.45 -14.41 74.78
N TRP A 61 27.40 -13.85 75.52
CA TRP A 61 27.18 -12.69 76.36
C TRP A 61 28.34 -11.72 76.21
N ARG A 62 28.04 -10.43 76.01
CA ARG A 62 29.01 -9.35 76.01
C ARG A 62 28.66 -8.35 77.11
N PRO A 63 29.65 -7.79 77.84
CA PRO A 63 29.36 -6.77 78.84
C PRO A 63 28.77 -5.52 78.17
N LYS A 64 27.76 -4.92 78.81
CA LYS A 64 27.19 -3.65 78.36
C LYS A 64 28.25 -2.56 78.40
N ALA A 65 28.36 -1.78 77.32
CA ALA A 65 29.35 -0.70 77.20
C ALA A 65 29.17 0.39 78.27
N SER A 66 27.94 0.57 78.74
CA SER A 66 27.61 1.47 79.85
C SER A 66 26.50 0.84 80.71
N GLY A 67 26.48 1.19 81.99
CA GLY A 67 25.49 0.69 82.93
C GLY A 67 26.10 0.13 84.20
N THR A 68 25.22 -0.09 85.17
CA THR A 68 25.57 -0.62 86.48
C THR A 68 24.58 -1.71 86.85
N GLY A 69 25.08 -2.81 87.39
CA GLY A 69 24.27 -3.99 87.68
C GLY A 69 25.05 -5.03 88.45
N LEU A 70 24.31 -5.99 88.99
CA LEU A 70 24.83 -7.09 89.78
C LEU A 70 24.47 -8.46 89.19
N THR A 71 23.51 -8.52 88.27
CA THR A 71 23.13 -9.76 87.57
C THR A 71 23.64 -9.83 86.13
N LEU A 72 23.57 -11.03 85.54
CA LEU A 72 23.90 -11.27 84.14
C LEU A 72 23.04 -10.42 83.19
N GLU A 73 21.72 -10.36 83.43
CA GLU A 73 20.77 -9.62 82.59
C GLU A 73 20.93 -8.10 82.72
N GLU A 74 21.34 -7.66 83.90
CA GLU A 74 21.63 -6.24 84.15
C GLU A 74 22.92 -5.81 83.46
N CYS A 75 23.95 -6.66 83.42
CA CYS A 75 25.27 -6.28 82.94
C CYS A 75 25.76 -6.87 81.61
N CYS A 76 25.06 -7.83 81.03
CA CYS A 76 25.44 -8.46 79.79
C CYS A 76 24.33 -8.35 78.75
N ASP A 77 24.71 -8.04 77.51
CA ASP A 77 23.85 -8.16 76.34
C ASP A 77 24.05 -9.53 75.69
N PRO A 78 22.98 -10.16 75.18
CA PRO A 78 23.12 -11.36 74.37
C PRO A 78 23.87 -11.04 73.08
N VAL A 79 24.81 -11.89 72.72
CA VAL A 79 25.56 -11.80 71.47
C VAL A 79 24.76 -12.52 70.40
N LEU A 80 24.09 -11.77 69.54
CA LEU A 80 23.28 -12.31 68.45
C LEU A 80 24.14 -12.47 67.20
N CYS A 81 23.95 -13.59 66.50
CA CYS A 81 24.72 -13.92 65.30
C CYS A 81 24.69 -12.83 64.22
N LYS A 82 23.54 -12.18 64.02
CA LYS A 82 23.36 -11.08 63.07
C LYS A 82 24.19 -9.82 63.37
N ASP A 83 24.56 -9.62 64.63
CA ASP A 83 25.24 -8.41 65.08
C ASP A 83 26.78 -8.56 65.00
N GLU A 84 27.28 -9.81 65.05
CA GLU A 84 28.73 -10.10 65.05
C GLU A 84 29.24 -10.62 63.70
N LEU A 85 28.45 -11.42 62.98
CA LEU A 85 28.82 -11.91 61.64
C LEU A 85 28.33 -10.93 60.59
N LEU A 86 28.98 -9.76 60.51
CA LEU A 86 28.64 -8.68 59.58
C LEU A 86 28.71 -9.11 58.11
N ASP A 87 29.62 -10.02 57.77
CA ASP A 87 29.74 -10.62 56.42
C ASP A 87 28.80 -11.83 56.22
N GLY A 88 27.89 -12.07 57.17
CA GLY A 88 26.99 -13.21 57.20
C GLY A 88 27.74 -14.54 57.26
N CYS A 89 27.17 -15.54 56.57
CA CYS A 89 27.76 -16.88 56.45
C CYS A 89 28.64 -16.99 55.18
N SER A 90 29.68 -16.16 55.06
CA SER A 90 30.57 -16.15 53.90
C SER A 90 31.72 -17.17 54.03
N PRO A 91 32.10 -17.91 52.96
CA PRO A 91 31.48 -17.91 51.63
C PRO A 91 30.13 -18.62 51.67
N SER A 92 29.14 -18.03 50.99
CA SER A 92 27.76 -18.53 50.95
C SER A 92 27.59 -19.87 50.25
N THR A 93 28.62 -20.31 49.51
CA THR A 93 28.69 -21.63 48.87
C THR A 93 29.01 -22.76 49.86
N GLN A 94 29.57 -22.43 51.03
CA GLN A 94 29.95 -23.42 52.04
C GLN A 94 29.09 -23.31 53.30
N TRP A 95 28.45 -22.16 53.52
CA TRP A 95 27.71 -21.86 54.74
C TRP A 95 26.43 -21.11 54.42
N LYS A 96 25.31 -21.53 55.01
CA LYS A 96 24.05 -20.77 55.01
C LYS A 96 23.67 -20.32 56.41
N PRO A 97 22.98 -19.17 56.56
CA PRO A 97 22.40 -18.80 57.84
C PRO A 97 21.51 -19.92 58.39
N ALA A 98 21.62 -20.21 59.69
CA ALA A 98 20.65 -21.08 60.35
C ALA A 98 19.25 -20.44 60.33
N ALA A 99 18.20 -21.25 60.42
CA ALA A 99 16.81 -20.77 60.35
C ALA A 99 16.49 -19.69 61.41
N ASP A 100 17.20 -19.70 62.54
CA ASP A 100 17.06 -18.78 63.65
C ASP A 100 18.18 -17.72 63.73
N PHE A 101 18.99 -17.52 62.68
CA PHE A 101 20.19 -16.67 62.67
C PHE A 101 20.01 -15.31 63.38
N ASP A 102 18.94 -14.58 63.10
CA ASP A 102 18.70 -13.25 63.69
C ASP A 102 18.45 -13.25 65.21
N LYS A 103 18.03 -14.40 65.75
CA LYS A 103 17.68 -14.61 67.16
C LYS A 103 18.67 -15.53 67.87
N ARG A 104 19.56 -16.18 67.12
CA ARG A 104 20.48 -17.18 67.63
C ARG A 104 21.63 -16.50 68.35
N GLN A 105 21.95 -17.02 69.53
CA GLN A 105 23.10 -16.56 70.31
C GLN A 105 24.39 -17.26 69.87
N GLY A 106 25.38 -16.47 69.49
CA GLY A 106 26.67 -16.95 69.02
C GLY A 106 27.45 -15.86 68.30
N ASN A 107 28.76 -16.04 68.23
CA ASN A 107 29.67 -15.19 67.47
C ASN A 107 30.61 -15.99 66.54
N THR A 108 30.39 -17.30 66.40
CA THR A 108 31.18 -18.15 65.50
C THR A 108 30.34 -18.66 64.35
N ARG A 109 30.98 -18.89 63.20
CA ARG A 109 30.32 -19.35 61.98
C ARG A 109 29.65 -20.71 62.19
N GLU A 110 30.29 -21.65 62.87
CA GLU A 110 29.78 -23.00 63.13
C GLU A 110 28.53 -22.99 64.03
N ARG A 111 28.39 -21.95 64.86
CA ARG A 111 27.25 -21.80 65.77
C ARG A 111 26.10 -21.04 65.14
N CYS A 112 26.39 -20.11 64.26
CA CYS A 112 25.41 -19.24 63.62
C CYS A 112 24.92 -19.78 62.27
N CYS A 113 25.77 -20.50 61.54
CA CYS A 113 25.52 -20.98 60.19
C CYS A 113 25.38 -22.50 60.17
N MET A 114 24.76 -23.01 59.09
CA MET A 114 24.74 -24.42 58.74
C MET A 114 25.72 -24.65 57.59
N ALA A 115 26.59 -25.64 57.75
CA ALA A 115 27.48 -26.07 56.68
C ALA A 115 26.66 -26.64 55.52
N GLN A 116 27.00 -26.24 54.30
CA GLN A 116 26.46 -26.79 53.07
C GLN A 116 27.42 -27.88 52.59
N VAL A 117 26.98 -29.14 52.71
CA VAL A 117 27.79 -30.30 52.35
C VAL A 117 27.55 -30.62 50.89
N CYS A 118 28.61 -30.94 50.16
CA CYS A 118 28.53 -31.41 48.79
C CYS A 118 27.64 -32.65 48.70
N THR A 119 26.67 -32.62 47.80
CA THR A 119 25.77 -33.72 47.49
C THR A 119 26.08 -34.28 46.10
N GLU A 120 25.83 -35.58 45.87
CA GLU A 120 26.19 -36.25 44.61
C GLU A 120 25.48 -35.67 43.38
N ASP A 121 24.30 -35.09 43.59
CA ASP A 121 23.50 -34.47 42.53
C ASP A 121 24.18 -33.23 41.92
N ILE A 122 25.06 -32.55 42.65
CA ILE A 122 25.84 -31.41 42.15
C ILE A 122 26.69 -31.84 40.94
N CYS A 123 27.13 -33.11 40.88
CA CYS A 123 27.99 -33.63 39.81
C CYS A 123 27.22 -34.34 38.68
N SER A 124 25.89 -34.19 38.61
CA SER A 124 25.02 -35.00 37.71
C SER A 124 25.16 -34.70 36.21
N SER A 125 25.90 -33.68 35.81
CA SER A 125 25.97 -33.24 34.40
C SER A 125 26.77 -34.18 33.49
N GLY A 126 27.16 -35.37 33.97
CA GLY A 126 27.98 -36.35 33.24
C GLY A 126 29.40 -35.86 32.96
N LYS A 127 29.71 -34.59 33.18
CA LYS A 127 31.01 -33.96 32.93
C LYS A 127 31.90 -33.89 34.17
N TYR A 128 31.38 -34.34 35.31
CA TYR A 128 32.11 -34.32 36.57
C TYR A 128 31.86 -35.59 37.39
N THR A 129 32.84 -35.97 38.21
CA THR A 129 32.68 -37.00 39.25
C THR A 129 32.75 -36.38 40.64
N PRO A 130 31.99 -36.89 41.63
CA PRO A 130 32.15 -36.44 43.01
C PRO A 130 33.59 -36.55 43.50
N LYS A 131 34.11 -35.48 44.11
CA LYS A 131 35.43 -35.52 44.76
C LYS A 131 35.45 -36.56 45.86
N LYS A 132 36.58 -37.26 46.01
CA LYS A 132 36.76 -38.24 47.08
C LYS A 132 36.97 -37.56 48.43
N GLY A 133 35.99 -37.64 49.32
CA GLY A 133 36.08 -37.17 50.70
C GLY A 133 34.72 -37.16 51.40
N THR A 134 34.70 -37.30 52.74
CA THR A 134 33.48 -37.08 53.53
C THR A 134 33.50 -35.67 54.12
N GLY A 135 32.35 -34.98 54.11
CA GLY A 135 32.22 -33.65 54.70
C GLY A 135 32.82 -32.49 53.89
N LEU A 136 32.98 -32.65 52.57
CA LEU A 136 33.34 -31.55 51.69
C LEU A 136 32.26 -30.47 51.74
N LEU A 137 32.67 -29.22 51.92
CA LEU A 137 31.77 -28.08 51.96
C LEU A 137 31.74 -27.39 50.61
N GLY A 138 30.54 -27.10 50.12
CA GLY A 138 30.35 -26.46 48.83
C GLY A 138 28.96 -26.70 48.25
N THR A 139 28.60 -25.86 47.29
CA THR A 139 27.38 -26.03 46.48
C THR A 139 27.65 -25.90 44.99
N THR A 140 28.90 -25.65 44.57
CA THR A 140 29.25 -25.53 43.15
C THR A 140 29.95 -26.77 42.63
N GLU A 141 29.90 -26.98 41.31
CA GLU A 141 30.58 -28.09 40.64
C GLU A 141 32.10 -28.06 40.91
N GLU A 142 32.72 -26.87 40.98
CA GLU A 142 34.16 -26.72 41.22
C GLU A 142 34.59 -27.08 42.65
N GLU A 143 33.73 -26.81 43.63
CA GLU A 143 34.00 -27.15 45.03
C GLU A 143 33.81 -28.65 45.26
N CYS A 144 32.77 -29.23 44.67
CA CYS A 144 32.29 -30.57 44.99
C CYS A 144 32.73 -31.68 44.02
N CYS A 145 33.13 -31.34 42.80
CA CYS A 145 33.34 -32.32 41.73
C CYS A 145 34.71 -32.18 41.06
N ASP A 146 35.25 -33.32 40.60
CA ASP A 146 36.40 -33.42 39.72
C ASP A 146 35.94 -33.45 38.26
N LYS A 147 36.67 -32.77 37.37
CA LYS A 147 36.36 -32.72 35.94
C LYS A 147 36.62 -34.08 35.26
N LEU A 148 35.65 -34.57 34.46
CA LEU A 148 35.81 -35.72 33.57
C LEU A 148 36.34 -35.26 32.21
N PHE A 149 37.60 -35.57 31.93
CA PHE A 149 38.22 -35.28 30.64
C PHE A 149 37.87 -36.36 29.61
N CYS A 150 37.78 -35.98 28.35
CA CYS A 150 37.46 -36.93 27.30
C CYS A 150 38.47 -38.07 27.16
N SER A 151 39.73 -37.95 27.62
CA SER A 151 40.72 -39.04 27.73
C SER A 151 40.39 -40.10 28.77
N SER A 152 39.57 -39.77 29.76
CA SER A 152 39.10 -40.69 30.79
C SER A 152 37.85 -41.48 30.36
N TYR A 153 37.24 -41.13 29.23
CA TYR A 153 36.13 -41.89 28.64
C TYR A 153 36.57 -43.33 28.29
N PRO A 154 35.93 -44.38 28.85
CA PRO A 154 36.35 -45.77 28.63
C PRO A 154 35.88 -46.36 27.29
N GLY A 155 34.97 -45.70 26.58
CA GLY A 155 34.45 -46.16 25.30
C GLY A 155 35.45 -45.95 24.15
N VAL A 156 35.48 -46.89 23.20
CA VAL A 156 36.17 -46.72 21.92
C VAL A 156 35.22 -45.97 20.99
N CYS A 157 35.66 -44.84 20.40
CA CYS A 157 34.89 -44.18 19.35
C CYS A 157 34.70 -45.17 18.19
N ASP A 158 33.46 -45.36 17.72
CA ASP A 158 33.20 -46.26 16.60
C ASP A 158 34.07 -45.82 15.40
N PRO A 159 34.90 -46.69 14.81
CA PRO A 159 35.78 -46.33 13.70
C PRO A 159 35.03 -45.80 12.47
N LYS A 160 33.69 -45.98 12.38
CA LYS A 160 32.84 -45.34 11.36
C LYS A 160 32.35 -43.93 11.72
N ARG A 161 32.50 -43.50 12.99
CA ARG A 161 32.00 -42.24 13.57
C ARG A 161 33.13 -41.31 14.04
N GLY A 162 34.31 -41.42 13.45
CA GLY A 162 35.40 -40.46 13.64
C GLY A 162 36.40 -40.82 14.73
N GLU A 163 37.45 -40.00 14.83
CA GLU A 163 38.52 -40.12 15.82
C GLU A 163 38.09 -39.51 17.16
N ARG A 164 38.79 -39.90 18.24
CA ARG A 164 38.58 -39.30 19.57
C ARG A 164 39.01 -37.84 19.53
N LEU A 165 38.15 -36.95 19.97
CA LEU A 165 38.45 -35.52 20.02
C LEU A 165 39.55 -35.25 21.05
N PRO A 166 40.42 -34.24 20.81
CA PRO A 166 41.44 -33.85 21.78
C PRO A 166 40.81 -33.33 23.07
N ASP A 167 41.51 -33.53 24.19
CA ASP A 167 41.12 -33.08 25.54
C ASP A 167 41.07 -31.55 25.70
N VAL A 168 41.47 -30.81 24.67
CA VAL A 168 41.55 -29.35 24.68
C VAL A 168 40.79 -28.82 23.48
N LEU A 169 39.91 -27.86 23.72
CA LEU A 169 39.21 -27.10 22.67
C LEU A 169 40.20 -26.17 21.96
N GLU A 170 39.80 -25.64 20.79
CA GLU A 170 40.66 -24.71 20.03
C GLU A 170 41.04 -23.44 20.81
N ASP A 171 40.23 -23.05 21.80
CA ASP A 171 40.47 -21.90 22.68
C ASP A 171 41.42 -22.20 23.87
N GLY A 172 41.93 -23.43 23.97
CA GLY A 172 42.81 -23.87 25.05
C GLY A 172 42.09 -24.34 26.32
N SER A 173 40.76 -24.29 26.37
CA SER A 173 39.98 -24.80 27.50
C SER A 173 39.81 -26.33 27.44
N PRO A 174 39.66 -27.01 28.59
CA PRO A 174 39.54 -28.45 28.62
C PRO A 174 38.19 -28.93 28.09
N ARG A 175 38.21 -29.93 27.19
CA ARG A 175 37.04 -30.64 26.69
C ARG A 175 36.58 -31.67 27.73
N LEU A 176 35.39 -31.43 28.30
CA LEU A 176 34.78 -32.28 29.31
C LEU A 176 33.64 -33.12 28.73
N GLY A 177 33.60 -34.40 29.08
CA GLY A 177 32.61 -35.33 28.54
C GLY A 177 32.75 -36.75 29.06
N SER A 178 31.63 -37.47 29.09
CA SER A 178 31.57 -38.90 29.44
C SER A 178 30.75 -39.74 28.47
N THR A 179 30.28 -39.13 27.37
CA THR A 179 29.51 -39.81 26.32
C THR A 179 30.26 -39.82 25.01
N GLU A 180 29.88 -40.73 24.11
CA GLU A 180 30.42 -40.80 22.74
C GLU A 180 30.22 -39.47 21.98
N ILE A 181 29.09 -38.79 22.18
CA ILE A 181 28.79 -37.50 21.53
C ILE A 181 29.71 -36.38 22.02
N ASP A 182 30.11 -36.40 23.31
CA ASP A 182 30.98 -35.37 23.86
C ASP A 182 32.45 -35.55 23.44
N CYS A 183 32.86 -36.79 23.17
CA CYS A 183 34.26 -37.18 23.04
C CYS A 183 34.68 -37.77 21.68
N CYS A 184 33.74 -37.98 20.75
CA CYS A 184 34.00 -38.51 19.41
C CYS A 184 33.44 -37.58 18.32
N ASP A 185 34.08 -37.55 17.16
CA ASP A 185 33.71 -36.68 16.04
C ASP A 185 32.51 -37.21 15.23
N VAL A 186 31.28 -36.98 15.70
CA VAL A 186 30.05 -37.39 15.03
C VAL A 186 29.70 -36.46 13.87
N SER A 187 29.74 -36.98 12.63
CA SER A 187 29.33 -36.26 11.42
C SER A 187 27.86 -35.84 11.50
N LYS A 188 27.57 -34.54 11.32
CA LYS A 188 26.21 -34.00 11.38
C LYS A 188 25.57 -34.07 10.00
N CYS A 189 24.22 -34.15 9.94
CA CYS A 189 23.51 -34.06 8.65
C CYS A 189 23.78 -32.74 7.91
N GLU A 190 24.20 -31.69 8.60
CA GLU A 190 24.59 -30.41 8.01
C GLU A 190 25.82 -30.54 7.10
N ASP A 191 26.67 -31.54 7.35
CA ASP A 191 27.88 -31.81 6.55
C ASP A 191 27.60 -32.69 5.32
N PHE A 192 26.38 -33.27 5.22
CA PHE A 192 25.97 -34.05 4.06
C PHE A 192 25.49 -33.14 2.92
N LYS A 193 26.19 -33.18 1.79
CA LYS A 193 25.71 -32.59 0.55
C LYS A 193 24.65 -33.51 -0.06
N CYS A 194 23.37 -33.19 0.12
CA CYS A 194 22.26 -33.93 -0.49
C CYS A 194 22.14 -33.74 -2.02
N THR A 195 23.22 -33.37 -2.71
CA THR A 195 23.32 -33.46 -4.17
C THR A 195 23.76 -34.87 -4.54
N ALA A 196 22.87 -35.66 -5.14
CA ALA A 196 23.19 -37.03 -5.57
C ALA A 196 24.49 -37.05 -6.42
N PRO A 197 25.35 -38.08 -6.27
CA PRO A 197 26.70 -38.13 -6.85
C PRO A 197 26.79 -38.12 -8.39
N GLU A 198 25.66 -38.07 -9.11
CA GLU A 198 25.61 -38.10 -10.58
C GLU A 198 24.78 -36.97 -11.21
N GLY A 199 24.71 -35.79 -10.57
CA GLY A 199 24.16 -34.58 -11.21
C GLY A 199 22.64 -34.56 -11.43
N LYS A 200 21.91 -35.58 -10.96
CA LYS A 200 20.44 -35.60 -10.91
C LYS A 200 20.00 -35.13 -9.52
N GLY A 201 19.90 -33.81 -9.35
CA GLY A 201 19.72 -33.13 -8.06
C GLY A 201 18.42 -33.37 -7.30
N LEU A 202 17.72 -34.51 -7.46
CA LEU A 202 16.37 -34.79 -6.96
C LEU A 202 16.21 -34.87 -5.43
N TRP A 203 17.13 -34.32 -4.63
CA TRP A 203 17.15 -34.46 -3.19
C TRP A 203 17.46 -33.13 -2.50
N LYS A 204 16.82 -32.88 -1.36
CA LYS A 204 17.00 -31.69 -0.51
C LYS A 204 17.28 -32.11 0.93
N ASN A 205 17.93 -31.25 1.71
CA ASN A 205 18.09 -31.47 3.15
C ASN A 205 16.72 -31.43 3.84
N LYS A 206 16.50 -32.27 4.85
CA LYS A 206 15.32 -32.19 5.71
C LYS A 206 15.28 -30.84 6.45
N GLU A 207 14.09 -30.26 6.63
CA GLU A 207 13.88 -28.94 7.27
C GLU A 207 14.40 -28.84 8.72
N LYS A 208 14.67 -29.97 9.38
CA LYS A 208 15.30 -30.05 10.69
C LYS A 208 16.52 -30.97 10.63
N PRO A 209 17.72 -30.44 10.34
CA PRO A 209 18.95 -31.23 10.26
C PRO A 209 19.51 -31.62 11.65
N SER A 210 18.76 -31.41 12.73
CA SER A 210 19.19 -31.65 14.12
C SER A 210 19.36 -33.14 14.47
N GLY A 211 19.35 -34.04 13.49
CA GLY A 211 19.60 -35.47 13.66
C GLY A 211 21.03 -35.84 13.28
N ILE A 212 21.64 -36.72 14.06
CA ILE A 212 22.81 -37.50 13.62
C ILE A 212 22.29 -38.46 12.54
N GLY A 213 22.49 -38.14 11.27
CA GLY A 213 22.05 -39.00 10.17
C GLY A 213 23.18 -39.86 9.66
N GLU A 214 23.07 -41.15 9.95
CA GLU A 214 24.08 -42.16 9.60
C GLU A 214 24.05 -42.53 8.10
N THR A 215 23.04 -42.11 7.34
CA THR A 215 22.87 -42.44 5.91
C THR A 215 22.29 -41.28 5.11
N PHE A 216 22.54 -41.28 3.80
CA PHE A 216 22.00 -40.29 2.85
C PHE A 216 20.47 -40.18 2.94
N GLU A 217 19.72 -41.29 3.02
CA GLU A 217 18.25 -41.25 3.13
C GLU A 217 17.75 -40.74 4.49
N LYS A 218 18.59 -40.79 5.54
CA LYS A 218 18.24 -40.21 6.84
C LYS A 218 18.35 -38.69 6.82
N CYS A 219 19.34 -38.11 6.11
CA CYS A 219 19.54 -36.66 6.03
C CYS A 219 18.81 -35.95 4.87
N CYS A 220 18.48 -36.67 3.79
CA CYS A 220 17.94 -36.10 2.56
C CYS A 220 16.50 -36.57 2.27
N ASP A 221 15.65 -35.68 1.76
CA ASP A 221 14.31 -35.96 1.22
C ASP A 221 14.28 -35.80 -0.31
N GLU A 222 13.39 -36.51 -1.00
CA GLU A 222 13.14 -36.28 -2.44
C GLU A 222 12.60 -34.84 -2.65
N ALA A 223 13.17 -34.13 -3.63
CA ALA A 223 12.75 -32.78 -4.00
C ALA A 223 11.60 -32.82 -5.03
N PHE A 224 10.47 -32.22 -4.68
CA PHE A 224 9.33 -32.04 -5.58
C PHE A 224 9.25 -30.59 -6.05
N CYS A 225 8.73 -30.36 -7.25
CA CYS A 225 8.61 -29.02 -7.81
C CYS A 225 7.76 -28.05 -6.97
N LYS A 226 6.80 -28.56 -6.20
CA LYS A 226 6.00 -27.78 -5.24
C LYS A 226 6.82 -27.15 -4.11
N ASP A 227 7.99 -27.71 -3.82
CA ASP A 227 8.86 -27.27 -2.72
C ASP A 227 9.91 -26.25 -3.20
N LEU A 228 9.92 -25.93 -4.50
CA LEU A 228 10.83 -24.98 -5.13
C LEU A 228 10.11 -23.66 -5.42
N SER A 229 10.67 -22.58 -4.91
CA SER A 229 10.28 -21.23 -5.33
C SER A 229 10.94 -20.93 -6.68
N CYS A 230 10.13 -20.62 -7.70
CA CYS A 230 10.64 -20.12 -8.96
C CYS A 230 11.29 -18.75 -8.73
N GLU A 231 12.59 -18.62 -9.03
CA GLU A 231 13.23 -17.31 -9.05
C GLU A 231 12.53 -16.43 -10.08
N ASN A 232 12.29 -15.16 -9.72
CA ASN A 232 11.64 -14.19 -10.60
C ASN A 232 10.21 -14.62 -10.99
N MET A 233 9.34 -14.72 -9.98
CA MET A 233 7.91 -15.12 -10.08
C MET A 233 7.10 -14.35 -11.14
N THR A 234 7.57 -13.20 -11.61
CA THR A 234 6.95 -12.46 -12.72
C THR A 234 7.25 -13.09 -14.09
N LYS A 235 8.38 -13.79 -14.24
CA LYS A 235 8.81 -14.41 -15.51
C LYS A 235 8.59 -15.90 -15.54
N TYR A 236 8.50 -16.54 -14.38
CA TYR A 236 8.39 -17.98 -14.24
C TYR A 236 7.33 -18.34 -13.22
N GLY A 237 6.36 -19.16 -13.62
CA GLY A 237 5.32 -19.68 -12.73
C GLY A 237 5.54 -21.16 -12.39
N PRO A 238 5.02 -21.63 -11.25
CA PRO A 238 5.02 -23.06 -10.94
C PRO A 238 4.20 -23.83 -11.98
N GLU A 239 4.68 -24.99 -12.36
CA GLU A 239 3.93 -25.90 -13.22
C GLU A 239 2.72 -26.48 -12.47
N GLU A 240 1.52 -26.42 -13.04
CA GLU A 240 0.26 -26.80 -12.36
C GLU A 240 0.22 -28.28 -11.92
N SER A 241 1.06 -29.14 -12.49
CA SER A 241 1.26 -30.53 -12.06
C SER A 241 2.24 -30.60 -10.87
N GLY A 242 1.80 -30.18 -9.68
CA GLY A 242 2.60 -30.19 -8.44
C GLY A 242 3.07 -31.57 -7.93
N SER A 243 2.92 -32.63 -8.73
CA SER A 243 3.38 -34.00 -8.45
C SER A 243 4.69 -34.38 -9.15
N GLU A 244 5.23 -33.50 -10.01
CA GLU A 244 6.44 -33.80 -10.76
C GLU A 244 7.71 -33.65 -9.91
N ARG A 245 8.64 -34.59 -10.11
CA ARG A 245 9.96 -34.60 -9.47
C ARG A 245 10.86 -33.63 -10.21
N GLY A 246 11.41 -32.66 -9.50
CA GLY A 246 12.35 -31.73 -10.08
C GLY A 246 13.06 -30.94 -8.99
N SER A 247 14.30 -30.62 -9.26
CA SER A 247 15.21 -30.06 -8.26
C SER A 247 15.82 -28.73 -8.66
N SER A 248 15.44 -28.20 -9.82
CA SER A 248 15.92 -26.93 -10.31
C SER A 248 14.77 -26.10 -10.87
N PRO A 249 14.87 -24.77 -10.81
CA PRO A 249 13.88 -23.88 -11.44
C PRO A 249 13.65 -24.20 -12.92
N ALA A 250 14.69 -24.64 -13.65
CA ALA A 250 14.59 -25.00 -15.07
C ALA A 250 13.70 -26.22 -15.35
N GLN A 251 13.51 -27.10 -14.37
CA GLN A 251 12.67 -28.30 -14.48
C GLN A 251 11.26 -28.10 -13.91
N CYS A 252 11.09 -27.14 -13.01
CA CYS A 252 9.86 -26.99 -12.22
C CYS A 252 9.07 -25.71 -12.53
N CYS A 253 9.66 -24.79 -13.30
CA CYS A 253 9.08 -23.49 -13.56
C CYS A 253 8.82 -23.30 -15.04
N LYS A 254 7.57 -22.99 -15.39
CA LYS A 254 7.19 -22.64 -16.75
C LYS A 254 7.41 -21.15 -17.02
N PRO A 255 8.01 -20.79 -18.16
CA PRO A 255 8.11 -19.40 -18.58
C PRO A 255 6.71 -18.80 -18.77
N ARG A 256 6.51 -17.59 -18.24
CA ARG A 256 5.34 -16.75 -18.50
C ARG A 256 5.69 -15.78 -19.62
N HIS A 257 5.04 -15.92 -20.77
CA HIS A 257 5.29 -15.05 -21.90
C HIS A 257 4.33 -13.86 -21.87
N CYS A 258 4.85 -12.66 -22.19
CA CYS A 258 4.06 -11.44 -22.23
C CYS A 258 2.91 -11.49 -23.25
N LYS A 259 3.01 -12.34 -24.28
CA LYS A 259 1.92 -12.55 -25.26
C LYS A 259 0.63 -13.10 -24.64
N ASP A 260 0.75 -13.81 -23.52
CA ASP A 260 -0.36 -14.42 -22.81
C ASP A 260 -0.86 -13.54 -21.64
N TYR A 261 -0.27 -12.35 -21.47
CA TYR A 261 -0.59 -11.43 -20.37
C TYR A 261 -1.67 -10.41 -20.76
N GLU A 262 -2.69 -10.25 -19.92
CA GLU A 262 -3.74 -9.25 -20.10
C GLU A 262 -3.40 -7.98 -19.29
N CYS A 263 -3.20 -6.86 -19.98
CA CYS A 263 -2.84 -5.59 -19.34
C CYS A 263 -3.95 -5.09 -18.40
N SER A 264 -3.59 -4.70 -17.17
CA SER A 264 -4.59 -4.34 -16.15
C SER A 264 -5.37 -3.06 -16.46
N LYS A 265 -4.77 -2.15 -17.27
CA LYS A 265 -5.38 -0.89 -17.69
C LYS A 265 -5.75 -0.94 -19.16
N SER A 266 -6.97 -0.48 -19.49
CA SER A 266 -7.47 -0.35 -20.87
C SER A 266 -6.64 0.61 -21.74
N THR A 267 -5.82 1.45 -21.11
CA THR A 267 -4.92 2.43 -21.71
C THR A 267 -3.64 1.81 -22.26
N LEU A 268 -3.38 0.55 -21.91
CA LEU A 268 -2.20 -0.21 -22.28
C LEU A 268 -2.53 -1.27 -23.33
N ARG A 269 -1.54 -1.65 -24.15
CA ARG A 269 -1.56 -2.79 -25.06
C ARG A 269 -0.34 -3.66 -24.82
N VAL A 270 -0.47 -4.96 -25.10
CA VAL A 270 0.66 -5.90 -25.05
C VAL A 270 1.69 -5.49 -26.11
N LEU A 271 2.97 -5.57 -25.77
CA LEU A 271 4.06 -5.37 -26.72
C LEU A 271 3.99 -6.44 -27.82
N VAL A 272 3.63 -6.03 -29.05
CA VAL A 272 3.48 -6.94 -30.18
C VAL A 272 4.86 -7.40 -30.67
N GLY A 273 5.07 -8.72 -30.74
CA GLY A 273 6.23 -9.33 -31.41
C GLY A 273 7.39 -9.76 -30.51
N ASP A 274 7.24 -9.75 -29.19
CA ASP A 274 8.31 -10.12 -28.26
C ASP A 274 7.93 -11.38 -27.48
N ASP A 275 8.67 -12.50 -27.67
CA ASP A 275 8.58 -13.72 -26.83
C ASP A 275 9.14 -13.50 -25.41
N ARG A 276 9.24 -12.23 -25.01
CA ARG A 276 9.75 -11.75 -23.74
C ARG A 276 8.97 -12.36 -22.57
N LEU A 277 9.73 -12.71 -21.53
CA LEU A 277 9.18 -13.22 -20.29
C LEU A 277 8.77 -12.07 -19.37
N GLY A 278 7.59 -12.21 -18.77
CA GLY A 278 7.03 -11.26 -17.81
C GLY A 278 5.57 -11.54 -17.50
N SER A 279 5.07 -10.93 -16.43
CA SER A 279 3.67 -11.07 -16.01
C SER A 279 3.17 -9.82 -15.28
N THR A 280 3.73 -8.66 -15.64
CA THR A 280 3.35 -7.37 -15.07
C THR A 280 3.17 -6.34 -16.18
N ASP A 281 2.32 -5.34 -15.94
CA ASP A 281 2.08 -4.24 -16.89
C ASP A 281 3.38 -3.53 -17.30
N SER A 282 4.31 -3.32 -16.37
CA SER A 282 5.60 -2.68 -16.66
C SER A 282 6.53 -3.52 -17.54
N GLU A 283 6.35 -4.85 -17.55
CA GLU A 283 7.19 -5.76 -18.34
C GLU A 283 6.57 -6.07 -19.70
N CYS A 284 5.24 -6.21 -19.75
CA CYS A 284 4.53 -6.78 -20.91
C CYS A 284 3.69 -5.77 -21.68
N CYS A 285 3.42 -4.61 -21.08
CA CYS A 285 2.49 -3.64 -21.66
C CYS A 285 3.17 -2.32 -21.99
N THR A 286 2.66 -1.67 -23.03
CA THR A 286 3.03 -0.31 -23.42
C THR A 286 1.77 0.52 -23.59
N LEU A 287 1.89 1.85 -23.52
CA LEU A 287 0.76 2.74 -23.79
C LEU A 287 0.23 2.51 -25.19
N LYS A 288 -1.10 2.46 -25.32
CA LYS A 288 -1.75 2.54 -26.62
C LYS A 288 -1.32 3.83 -27.32
N ARG A 289 -1.19 3.75 -28.64
CA ARG A 289 -0.80 4.87 -29.47
C ARG A 289 -2.03 5.45 -30.13
N CYS A 290 -2.00 6.75 -30.40
CA CYS A 290 -3.10 7.41 -31.09
C CYS A 290 -3.35 6.81 -32.47
N GLU A 291 -2.38 6.12 -33.10
CA GLU A 291 -2.56 5.37 -34.34
C GLU A 291 -3.74 4.38 -34.27
N ASP A 292 -3.95 3.72 -33.13
CA ASP A 292 -5.03 2.73 -32.92
C ASP A 292 -6.32 3.36 -32.40
N TYR A 293 -6.28 4.62 -31.95
CA TYR A 293 -7.42 5.29 -31.35
C TYR A 293 -8.37 5.87 -32.40
N GLN A 294 -9.67 5.67 -32.22
CA GLN A 294 -10.74 6.30 -32.99
C GLN A 294 -11.45 7.32 -32.09
N CYS A 295 -11.53 8.57 -32.54
CA CYS A 295 -12.22 9.61 -31.79
C CYS A 295 -13.68 9.21 -31.54
N SER A 296 -14.17 9.41 -30.32
CA SER A 296 -15.49 8.91 -29.91
C SER A 296 -16.63 9.45 -30.79
N LYS A 297 -16.47 10.68 -31.30
CA LYS A 297 -17.40 11.36 -32.21
C LYS A 297 -16.62 11.97 -33.39
N PRO A 298 -16.46 11.25 -34.51
CA PRO A 298 -15.65 11.71 -35.65
C PRO A 298 -16.19 12.97 -36.34
N THR A 299 -17.46 13.32 -36.10
CA THR A 299 -18.05 14.58 -36.57
C THR A 299 -17.58 15.77 -35.73
N GLN A 300 -17.36 15.58 -34.43
CA GLN A 300 -16.99 16.64 -33.48
C GLN A 300 -15.49 16.72 -33.20
N PHE A 301 -14.75 15.66 -33.52
CA PHE A 301 -13.33 15.55 -33.25
C PHE A 301 -12.58 15.04 -34.48
N GLU A 302 -11.45 15.66 -34.78
CA GLU A 302 -10.51 15.21 -35.80
C GLU A 302 -9.34 14.51 -35.14
N LYS A 303 -8.88 13.40 -35.73
CA LYS A 303 -7.72 12.69 -35.22
C LYS A 303 -6.48 13.57 -35.39
N LEU A 304 -5.74 13.77 -34.30
CA LEU A 304 -4.44 14.44 -34.33
C LEU A 304 -3.43 13.63 -35.17
N PRO A 305 -2.38 14.28 -35.70
CA PRO A 305 -1.28 13.57 -36.34
C PRO A 305 -0.75 12.44 -35.45
N THR A 306 -0.53 11.27 -36.04
CA THR A 306 -0.04 10.08 -35.31
C THR A 306 1.41 10.23 -34.86
N ILE A 307 2.12 11.21 -35.41
CA ILE A 307 3.51 11.53 -35.11
C ILE A 307 3.56 12.95 -34.55
N GLU A 308 4.27 13.12 -33.44
CA GLU A 308 4.61 14.42 -32.88
C GLU A 308 6.10 14.68 -33.05
N GLU A 309 6.44 15.89 -33.46
CA GLU A 309 7.82 16.34 -33.56
C GLU A 309 8.25 16.87 -32.19
N THR A 310 9.23 16.21 -31.59
CA THR A 310 9.82 16.65 -30.32
C THR A 310 10.61 17.95 -30.52
N LYS A 311 10.94 18.62 -29.41
CA LYS A 311 11.80 19.83 -29.42
C LYS A 311 13.16 19.61 -30.09
N ASP A 312 13.60 18.36 -30.17
CA ASP A 312 14.87 17.95 -30.79
C ASP A 312 14.71 17.57 -32.28
N GLY A 313 13.53 17.76 -32.88
CA GLY A 313 13.23 17.39 -34.26
C GLY A 313 13.01 15.89 -34.48
N LEU A 314 12.97 15.10 -33.40
CA LEU A 314 12.72 13.66 -33.49
C LEU A 314 11.21 13.42 -33.64
N GLN A 315 10.83 12.68 -34.67
CA GLN A 315 9.48 12.21 -34.90
C GLN A 315 9.17 11.00 -34.03
N VAL A 316 8.28 11.15 -33.05
CA VAL A 316 7.84 10.06 -32.17
C VAL A 316 6.35 9.81 -32.35
N ALA A 317 5.95 8.53 -32.32
CA ALA A 317 4.54 8.18 -32.36
C ALA A 317 3.83 8.71 -31.11
N ARG A 318 2.72 9.44 -31.29
CA ARG A 318 1.96 10.03 -30.19
C ARG A 318 1.29 8.94 -29.35
N ALA A 319 1.66 8.88 -28.07
CA ALA A 319 0.97 8.04 -27.10
C ALA A 319 -0.34 8.72 -26.68
N GLY A 320 -1.39 7.94 -26.52
CA GLY A 320 -2.70 8.44 -26.09
C GLY A 320 -3.81 7.43 -26.36
N TYR A 321 -4.88 7.54 -25.59
CA TYR A 321 -6.01 6.61 -25.62
C TYR A 321 -7.36 7.30 -25.36
N SER A 322 -7.39 8.63 -25.46
CA SER A 322 -8.56 9.45 -25.19
C SER A 322 -8.73 10.52 -26.27
N ASP A 323 -9.92 11.12 -26.36
CA ASP A 323 -10.18 12.19 -27.31
C ASP A 323 -9.32 13.41 -27.01
N GLU A 324 -9.04 13.71 -25.74
CA GLU A 324 -8.22 14.85 -25.31
C GLU A 324 -6.75 14.71 -25.71
N GLU A 325 -6.25 13.48 -25.85
CA GLU A 325 -4.85 13.19 -26.20
C GLU A 325 -4.66 12.94 -27.70
N CYS A 326 -5.62 12.30 -28.34
CA CYS A 326 -5.51 11.81 -29.72
C CYS A 326 -6.36 12.57 -30.73
N CYS A 327 -7.21 13.49 -30.28
CA CYS A 327 -8.13 14.21 -31.15
C CYS A 327 -8.18 15.70 -30.84
N THR A 328 -8.48 16.49 -31.86
CA THR A 328 -8.70 17.93 -31.77
C THR A 328 -10.17 18.22 -31.99
N PRO A 329 -10.82 19.06 -31.16
CA PRO A 329 -12.19 19.47 -31.38
C PRO A 329 -12.36 20.23 -32.72
N LYS A 330 -13.37 19.83 -33.49
CA LYS A 330 -13.89 20.57 -34.64
C LYS A 330 -14.96 21.53 -34.16
N TYR A 331 -14.76 22.82 -34.44
CA TYR A 331 -15.71 23.86 -34.06
C TYR A 331 -16.55 24.26 -35.26
N CYS A 332 -17.87 24.38 -35.06
CA CYS A 332 -18.79 24.74 -36.14
C CYS A 332 -18.47 26.09 -36.80
N LYS A 333 -17.86 27.03 -36.07
CA LYS A 333 -17.41 28.31 -36.63
C LYS A 333 -16.39 28.18 -37.78
N ASN A 334 -15.64 27.08 -37.81
CA ASN A 334 -14.65 26.80 -38.85
C ASN A 334 -15.24 25.92 -39.98
N PHE A 335 -16.50 25.50 -39.87
CA PHE A 335 -17.18 24.67 -40.87
C PHE A 335 -17.78 25.54 -41.98
N PHE A 336 -17.50 25.19 -43.23
CA PHE A 336 -17.94 25.99 -44.38
C PHE A 336 -19.21 25.39 -45.01
N CYS A 337 -20.34 26.08 -44.88
CA CYS A 337 -21.64 25.67 -45.44
C CYS A 337 -21.69 26.02 -46.95
N SER A 338 -21.06 25.21 -47.81
CA SER A 338 -20.92 25.51 -49.26
C SER A 338 -22.13 25.16 -50.14
N SER A 339 -23.24 24.67 -49.59
CA SER A 339 -24.39 24.24 -50.42
C SER A 339 -25.51 25.26 -50.42
N THR A 340 -26.27 25.35 -51.51
CA THR A 340 -27.49 26.19 -51.64
C THR A 340 -28.56 25.89 -50.58
N LYS A 341 -28.53 24.71 -49.95
CA LYS A 341 -29.51 24.29 -48.94
C LYS A 341 -29.13 24.65 -47.51
N TRP A 342 -27.92 25.14 -47.27
CA TRP A 342 -27.38 25.32 -45.93
C TRP A 342 -26.72 26.70 -45.79
N THR A 343 -27.11 27.47 -44.78
CA THR A 343 -26.46 28.73 -44.42
C THR A 343 -25.72 28.59 -43.09
N ALA A 344 -24.65 29.34 -42.91
CA ALA A 344 -23.92 29.31 -41.64
C ALA A 344 -24.82 29.80 -40.51
N ARG A 345 -24.99 28.98 -39.47
CA ARG A 345 -25.70 29.41 -38.26
C ARG A 345 -24.92 30.59 -37.63
N LYS A 346 -25.65 31.59 -37.16
CA LYS A 346 -25.04 32.73 -36.46
C LYS A 346 -24.65 32.31 -35.03
N TRP A 347 -23.39 31.96 -34.86
CA TRP A 347 -22.81 31.64 -33.56
C TRP A 347 -22.23 32.91 -32.90
N PRO A 348 -22.34 33.08 -31.57
CA PRO A 348 -21.56 34.09 -30.82
C PRO A 348 -20.05 33.94 -31.06
N GLU A 349 -19.27 35.03 -30.97
CA GLU A 349 -17.81 35.00 -31.21
C GLU A 349 -17.05 34.01 -30.29
N ASP A 350 -17.55 33.83 -29.07
CA ASP A 350 -16.95 32.93 -28.06
C ASP A 350 -17.54 31.50 -28.07
N ASP A 351 -18.37 31.17 -29.05
CA ASP A 351 -19.03 29.86 -29.08
C ASP A 351 -18.02 28.71 -29.33
N LYS A 352 -18.09 27.71 -28.46
CA LYS A 352 -17.28 26.48 -28.50
C LYS A 352 -18.10 25.27 -28.94
N THR A 353 -19.21 25.48 -29.62
CA THR A 353 -20.06 24.40 -30.13
C THR A 353 -19.26 23.51 -31.08
N LEU A 354 -19.21 22.22 -30.73
CA LEU A 354 -18.51 21.19 -31.48
C LEU A 354 -19.40 20.64 -32.58
N GLY A 355 -18.81 20.42 -33.75
CA GLY A 355 -19.49 19.82 -34.89
C GLY A 355 -18.66 19.91 -36.16
N GLY A 356 -19.03 19.07 -37.12
CA GLY A 356 -18.32 18.95 -38.39
C GLY A 356 -19.17 18.40 -39.52
N THR A 357 -20.50 18.40 -39.35
CA THR A 357 -21.46 18.14 -40.43
C THR A 357 -22.34 19.36 -40.69
N PHE A 358 -23.04 19.34 -41.83
CA PHE A 358 -23.98 20.41 -42.20
C PHE A 358 -25.12 20.53 -41.17
N GLU A 359 -25.65 19.41 -40.70
CA GLU A 359 -26.76 19.37 -39.75
C GLU A 359 -26.36 19.90 -38.35
N GLU A 360 -25.10 19.71 -37.96
CA GLU A 360 -24.58 20.20 -36.68
C GLU A 360 -24.28 21.72 -36.74
N CYS A 361 -23.75 22.21 -37.86
CA CYS A 361 -23.11 23.51 -37.93
C CYS A 361 -23.83 24.57 -38.79
N CYS A 362 -24.77 24.16 -39.64
CA CYS A 362 -25.49 25.01 -40.56
C CYS A 362 -26.99 25.01 -40.24
N ASP A 363 -27.68 26.06 -40.65
CA ASP A 363 -29.15 26.10 -40.69
C ASP A 363 -29.63 25.81 -42.10
N GLU A 364 -30.71 25.05 -42.23
CA GLU A 364 -31.34 24.81 -43.53
C GLU A 364 -31.90 26.12 -44.09
N VAL A 365 -31.60 26.40 -45.37
CA VAL A 365 -32.21 27.53 -46.08
C VAL A 365 -33.57 27.07 -46.58
N SER A 366 -34.62 27.57 -45.93
CA SER A 366 -35.98 27.31 -46.34
C SER A 366 -36.39 28.23 -47.48
N CYS A 367 -37.07 27.67 -48.48
CA CYS A 367 -37.67 28.44 -49.56
C CYS A 367 -38.73 29.42 -49.04
N SER A 368 -39.25 29.29 -47.81
CA SER A 368 -40.12 30.30 -47.19
C SER A 368 -39.46 31.67 -47.07
N ASP A 369 -38.13 31.68 -46.93
CA ASP A 369 -37.32 32.86 -46.71
C ASP A 369 -36.66 33.35 -48.02
N TYR A 370 -36.82 32.59 -49.11
CA TYR A 370 -36.35 32.96 -50.44
C TYR A 370 -37.39 33.83 -51.17
N ASN A 371 -36.93 34.92 -51.77
CA ASN A 371 -37.72 35.76 -52.65
C ASN A 371 -37.44 35.36 -54.10
N CYS A 372 -38.44 34.80 -54.77
CA CYS A 372 -38.35 34.50 -56.19
C CYS A 372 -38.11 35.77 -56.99
N THR A 373 -37.31 35.68 -58.04
CA THR A 373 -37.11 36.82 -58.95
C THR A 373 -38.46 37.17 -59.59
N THR A 374 -38.95 38.37 -59.29
CA THR A 374 -40.15 38.95 -59.91
C THR A 374 -39.75 40.18 -60.71
N ASP A 375 -40.43 40.41 -61.82
CA ASP A 375 -40.43 41.67 -62.57
C ASP A 375 -40.85 42.84 -61.65
N TYR A 376 -39.85 43.48 -61.06
CA TYR A 376 -40.02 44.55 -60.09
C TYR A 376 -40.29 45.90 -60.78
N ASP A 377 -39.89 46.05 -62.04
CA ASP A 377 -40.03 47.25 -62.86
C ASP A 377 -41.31 47.28 -63.72
N GLY A 378 -42.05 46.18 -63.78
CA GLY A 378 -43.37 46.09 -64.41
C GLY A 378 -43.33 46.14 -65.93
N ASP A 379 -42.20 45.77 -66.54
CA ASP A 379 -42.00 45.79 -67.99
C ASP A 379 -42.59 44.56 -68.70
N GLY A 380 -43.09 43.59 -67.91
CA GLY A 380 -43.62 42.32 -68.40
C GLY A 380 -42.53 41.30 -68.72
N ILE A 381 -41.29 41.49 -68.25
CA ILE A 381 -40.16 40.60 -68.44
C ILE A 381 -39.67 40.13 -67.05
N GLY A 382 -40.01 38.89 -66.68
CA GLY A 382 -39.49 38.27 -65.46
C GLY A 382 -40.53 37.94 -64.40
N THR A 383 -41.83 37.92 -64.73
CA THR A 383 -42.87 37.39 -63.82
C THR A 383 -42.91 35.86 -63.78
N MET A 384 -41.79 35.19 -64.08
CA MET A 384 -41.78 33.80 -64.52
C MET A 384 -42.03 32.79 -63.41
N TYR A 385 -42.02 33.17 -62.12
CA TYR A 385 -42.12 32.19 -61.04
C TYR A 385 -43.09 32.59 -59.91
N ASP A 386 -43.78 31.59 -59.36
CA ASP A 386 -44.48 31.61 -58.09
C ASP A 386 -43.62 30.90 -57.03
N ARG A 387 -43.57 31.41 -55.80
CA ARG A 387 -42.88 30.69 -54.73
C ARG A 387 -43.56 29.36 -54.45
N LYS A 388 -42.79 28.27 -54.37
CA LYS A 388 -43.30 26.97 -53.91
C LYS A 388 -43.86 27.15 -52.50
N LYS A 389 -45.11 26.76 -52.29
CA LYS A 389 -45.72 26.84 -50.96
C LYS A 389 -45.30 25.64 -50.15
N ASP A 390 -44.69 25.89 -49.00
CA ASP A 390 -44.49 24.86 -48.00
C ASP A 390 -45.83 24.27 -47.58
N SER A 391 -45.89 22.94 -47.52
CA SER A 391 -47.04 22.20 -47.01
C SER A 391 -46.70 21.63 -45.63
N LYS A 392 -47.71 21.20 -44.87
CA LYS A 392 -47.46 20.47 -43.60
C LYS A 392 -46.61 19.19 -43.80
N ALA A 393 -46.59 18.63 -45.01
CA ALA A 393 -45.91 17.39 -45.34
C ALA A 393 -44.50 17.61 -45.93
N MET A 394 -44.19 18.79 -46.45
CA MET A 394 -42.96 19.04 -47.19
C MET A 394 -42.58 20.52 -47.12
N ARG A 395 -41.37 20.78 -46.61
CA ARG A 395 -40.69 22.08 -46.70
C ARG A 395 -39.72 22.02 -47.88
N TRP A 396 -39.81 23.01 -48.76
CA TRP A 396 -38.86 23.11 -49.86
C TRP A 396 -37.57 23.77 -49.36
N LEU A 397 -36.43 23.16 -49.69
CA LEU A 397 -35.10 23.64 -49.33
C LEU A 397 -34.37 24.10 -50.58
N GLY A 398 -33.74 25.26 -50.50
CA GLY A 398 -32.97 25.83 -51.60
C GLY A 398 -32.73 27.33 -51.46
N SER A 399 -31.91 27.84 -52.36
CA SER A 399 -31.55 29.27 -52.41
C SER A 399 -31.53 29.84 -53.83
N THR A 400 -32.16 29.16 -54.79
CA THR A 400 -32.28 29.61 -56.19
C THR A 400 -33.73 29.55 -56.65
N ASP A 401 -34.04 30.26 -57.74
CA ASP A 401 -35.39 30.25 -58.33
C ASP A 401 -35.81 28.85 -58.78
N GLU A 402 -34.89 28.04 -59.33
CA GLU A 402 -35.18 26.68 -59.77
C GLU A 402 -35.55 25.75 -58.59
N GLU A 403 -34.90 25.97 -57.44
CA GLU A 403 -35.13 25.19 -56.23
C GLU A 403 -36.41 25.63 -55.51
N CYS A 404 -36.63 26.95 -55.37
CA CYS A 404 -37.66 27.51 -54.50
C CYS A 404 -38.90 28.03 -55.19
N CYS A 405 -38.89 28.12 -56.51
CA CYS A 405 -39.95 28.74 -57.28
C CYS A 405 -40.48 27.80 -58.37
N GLU A 406 -41.77 27.90 -58.65
CA GLU A 406 -42.49 27.17 -59.68
C GLU A 406 -42.75 28.11 -60.85
N PRO A 407 -42.45 27.70 -62.08
CA PRO A 407 -42.67 28.56 -63.22
C PRO A 407 -44.17 28.85 -63.42
N LYS A 408 -44.53 30.12 -63.56
CA LYS A 408 -45.85 30.57 -63.97
C LYS A 408 -46.04 30.24 -65.44
N LEU A 409 -46.95 29.32 -65.72
CA LEU A 409 -47.29 28.91 -67.07
C LEU A 409 -48.39 29.81 -67.62
N CYS A 410 -48.19 30.31 -68.84
CA CYS A 410 -49.22 31.07 -69.53
C CYS A 410 -50.54 30.31 -69.64
N SER A 411 -50.51 28.98 -69.72
CA SER A 411 -51.70 28.11 -69.75
C SER A 411 -52.61 28.26 -68.52
N LYS A 412 -52.05 28.63 -67.35
CA LYS A 412 -52.80 28.89 -66.12
C LYS A 412 -53.28 30.34 -66.01
N TYR A 413 -52.71 31.25 -66.81
CA TYR A 413 -53.07 32.66 -66.82
C TYR A 413 -54.28 32.94 -67.73
N THR A 414 -55.25 33.70 -67.21
CA THR A 414 -56.49 34.08 -67.89
C THR A 414 -56.55 35.60 -67.98
N THR A 415 -56.59 36.14 -69.20
CA THR A 415 -56.78 37.58 -69.41
C THR A 415 -58.17 38.02 -68.94
N GLN A 416 -58.27 39.24 -68.43
CA GLN A 416 -59.55 39.86 -68.10
C GLN A 416 -60.32 40.33 -69.36
N PHE A 417 -59.63 40.44 -70.50
CA PHE A 417 -60.18 40.93 -71.77
C PHE A 417 -60.05 39.86 -72.86
N PRO A 418 -60.80 38.74 -72.79
CA PRO A 418 -60.68 37.64 -73.74
C PRO A 418 -60.99 38.06 -75.19
N THR A 419 -61.72 39.16 -75.38
CA THR A 419 -62.02 39.71 -76.70
C THR A 419 -60.86 40.49 -77.31
N LYS A 420 -59.89 40.96 -76.51
CA LYS A 420 -58.78 41.79 -76.98
C LYS A 420 -57.49 41.01 -77.22
N TRP A 421 -57.47 39.75 -76.83
CA TRP A 421 -56.25 38.97 -76.69
C TRP A 421 -56.47 37.53 -77.15
N THR A 422 -55.61 37.03 -78.05
CA THR A 422 -55.58 35.62 -78.44
C THR A 422 -54.38 34.96 -77.80
N ARG A 423 -54.58 33.78 -77.20
CA ARG A 423 -53.52 33.06 -76.49
C ARG A 423 -52.37 32.76 -77.45
N LYS A 424 -51.13 33.10 -77.07
CA LYS A 424 -49.95 32.76 -77.88
C LYS A 424 -49.83 31.25 -77.97
N GLY A 425 -49.53 30.73 -79.16
CA GLY A 425 -49.25 29.31 -79.34
C GLY A 425 -48.03 28.87 -78.53
N ALA A 426 -48.00 27.59 -78.11
CA ALA A 426 -46.79 27.01 -77.53
C ALA A 426 -45.67 27.01 -78.58
N GLN A 427 -44.47 27.47 -78.23
CA GLN A 427 -43.30 27.33 -79.10
C GLN A 427 -42.78 25.90 -78.99
N ALA A 428 -42.74 25.19 -80.12
CA ALA A 428 -41.98 23.95 -80.34
C ALA A 428 -41.91 22.94 -79.16
N GLY A 429 -43.02 22.68 -78.48
CA GLY A 429 -43.10 21.64 -77.43
C GLY A 429 -42.76 22.09 -76.01
N GLU A 430 -42.39 23.35 -75.79
CA GLU A 430 -42.15 23.87 -74.43
C GLU A 430 -43.35 24.75 -73.97
N PRO A 431 -43.84 24.55 -72.73
CA PRO A 431 -44.91 25.39 -72.20
C PRO A 431 -44.39 26.82 -71.98
N ARG A 432 -45.08 27.79 -72.56
CA ARG A 432 -44.70 29.21 -72.47
C ARG A 432 -44.85 29.73 -71.04
N LEU A 433 -43.80 30.36 -70.52
CA LEU A 433 -43.78 31.00 -69.21
C LEU A 433 -44.30 32.44 -69.28
N GLY A 434 -45.01 32.88 -68.24
CA GLY A 434 -45.54 34.23 -68.13
C GLY A 434 -46.78 34.32 -67.25
N SER A 435 -47.08 35.53 -66.77
CA SER A 435 -48.25 35.82 -65.95
C SER A 435 -48.94 37.16 -66.25
N THR A 436 -48.60 37.77 -67.38
CA THR A 436 -49.22 39.00 -67.88
C THR A 436 -49.88 38.78 -69.25
N ASP A 437 -50.78 39.69 -69.63
CA ASP A 437 -51.42 39.66 -70.96
C ASP A 437 -50.38 39.71 -72.09
N SER A 438 -49.34 40.55 -71.96
CA SER A 438 -48.27 40.71 -72.96
C SER A 438 -47.37 39.48 -73.11
N GLU A 439 -47.09 38.74 -72.03
CA GLU A 439 -46.29 37.51 -72.08
C GLU A 439 -47.08 36.35 -72.72
N CYS A 440 -48.37 36.27 -72.41
CA CYS A 440 -49.19 35.08 -72.66
C CYS A 440 -50.18 35.18 -73.82
N TYR A 441 -50.49 36.38 -74.28
CA TYR A 441 -51.44 36.63 -75.36
C TYR A 441 -50.87 37.58 -76.42
N ASP A 442 -51.22 37.33 -77.68
CA ASP A 442 -51.05 38.28 -78.77
C ASP A 442 -52.31 39.17 -78.85
N PRO A 443 -52.16 40.48 -79.04
CA PRO A 443 -53.31 41.37 -79.17
C PRO A 443 -54.12 41.02 -80.43
N VAL A 444 -55.44 40.99 -80.30
CA VAL A 444 -56.36 40.82 -81.43
C VAL A 444 -56.81 42.20 -81.88
N PHE A 445 -56.48 42.54 -83.11
CA PHE A 445 -56.90 43.80 -83.70
C PHE A 445 -58.17 43.60 -84.52
N CYS A 446 -59.04 44.59 -84.52
CA CYS A 446 -60.29 44.52 -85.27
C CYS A 446 -60.07 44.30 -86.77
N LYS A 447 -58.95 44.74 -87.35
CA LYS A 447 -58.58 44.44 -88.75
C LYS A 447 -58.50 42.94 -89.06
N ASP A 448 -58.21 42.12 -88.05
CA ASP A 448 -58.07 40.66 -88.17
C ASP A 448 -59.38 39.92 -87.84
N PHE A 449 -60.47 40.65 -87.51
CA PHE A 449 -61.77 40.09 -87.15
C PHE A 449 -62.68 39.86 -88.37
N CYS A 450 -62.90 38.60 -88.74
CA CYS A 450 -63.74 38.22 -89.88
C CYS A 450 -65.26 38.31 -89.65
N GLY A 451 -65.72 38.43 -88.40
CA GLY A 451 -67.14 38.31 -88.03
C GLY A 451 -68.04 39.46 -88.50
N CYS A 452 -67.49 40.62 -88.89
CA CYS A 452 -68.30 41.72 -89.42
C CYS A 452 -69.09 41.30 -90.66
N LYS A 453 -68.44 40.55 -91.57
CA LYS A 453 -69.05 40.12 -92.83
C LYS A 453 -70.18 39.12 -92.59
N GLU A 454 -70.01 38.20 -91.64
CA GLU A 454 -71.01 37.20 -91.27
C GLU A 454 -72.23 37.83 -90.58
N ALA A 455 -72.01 38.90 -89.82
CA ALA A 455 -73.07 39.68 -89.17
C ALA A 455 -73.76 40.70 -90.09
N GLY A 456 -73.41 40.76 -91.39
CA GLY A 456 -73.95 41.75 -92.32
C GLY A 456 -73.56 43.20 -91.99
N LYS A 457 -72.44 43.40 -91.30
CA LYS A 457 -71.88 44.69 -90.87
C LYS A 457 -70.56 45.00 -91.59
N GLN A 458 -70.09 46.24 -91.49
CA GLN A 458 -68.75 46.64 -91.97
C GLN A 458 -67.80 46.95 -90.81
N LEU A 459 -66.50 46.82 -91.05
CA LEU A 459 -65.48 47.19 -90.06
C LEU A 459 -65.51 48.71 -89.81
N ILE A 460 -65.47 49.14 -88.54
CA ILE A 460 -65.35 50.56 -88.20
C ILE A 460 -64.00 51.06 -88.69
N LYS A 461 -63.98 52.03 -89.62
CA LYS A 461 -62.75 52.48 -90.29
C LYS A 461 -61.68 53.00 -89.32
N ALA A 462 -62.10 53.67 -88.25
CA ALA A 462 -61.22 54.15 -87.18
C ALA A 462 -60.75 53.05 -86.20
N ALA A 463 -61.38 51.87 -86.22
CA ALA A 463 -61.10 50.77 -85.30
C ALA A 463 -60.07 49.77 -85.84
N THR A 464 -59.53 49.98 -87.04
CA THR A 464 -58.58 49.05 -87.69
C THR A 464 -57.42 48.63 -86.76
N ASP A 465 -56.88 49.59 -85.98
CA ASP A 465 -55.79 49.34 -85.02
C ASP A 465 -56.27 49.27 -83.55
N LEU A 466 -57.59 49.27 -83.31
CA LEU A 466 -58.15 49.02 -81.98
C LEU A 466 -58.14 47.52 -81.68
N GLN A 467 -57.89 47.20 -80.41
CA GLN A 467 -57.97 45.82 -79.92
C GLN A 467 -59.42 45.42 -79.66
N GLY A 468 -59.84 44.30 -80.23
CA GLY A 468 -61.19 43.76 -80.12
C GLY A 468 -61.41 42.58 -81.05
N SER A 469 -62.42 41.77 -80.74
CA SER A 469 -62.79 40.58 -81.55
C SER A 469 -64.28 40.27 -81.48
N THR A 470 -65.10 41.23 -81.09
CA THR A 470 -66.55 41.11 -81.13
C THR A 470 -67.14 41.99 -82.23
N VAL A 471 -68.34 41.62 -82.67
CA VAL A 471 -69.08 42.39 -83.67
C VAL A 471 -69.39 43.80 -83.14
N GLU A 472 -69.62 43.93 -81.84
CA GLU A 472 -69.90 45.19 -81.15
C GLU A 472 -68.67 46.10 -81.05
N GLU A 473 -67.48 45.52 -80.84
CA GLU A 473 -66.22 46.28 -80.74
C GLU A 473 -65.69 46.72 -82.11
N CYS A 474 -65.85 45.88 -83.13
CA CYS A 474 -65.14 46.03 -84.41
C CYS A 474 -66.03 46.45 -85.59
N CYS A 475 -67.35 46.29 -85.50
CA CYS A 475 -68.24 46.43 -86.64
C CYS A 475 -69.36 47.45 -86.42
N GLU A 476 -69.66 48.24 -87.45
CA GLU A 476 -70.81 49.15 -87.51
C GLU A 476 -71.82 48.66 -88.56
N ALA A 477 -73.08 49.07 -88.42
CA ALA A 477 -74.09 48.77 -89.43
C ALA A 477 -73.64 49.34 -90.79
N VAL A 478 -73.88 48.58 -91.87
CA VAL A 478 -73.71 49.10 -93.22
C VAL A 478 -74.73 50.21 -93.39
N GLY A 479 -74.29 51.47 -93.28
CA GLY A 479 -75.18 52.60 -93.45
C GLY A 479 -75.85 52.51 -94.80
N GLU A 480 -77.19 52.45 -94.80
CA GLU A 480 -77.97 52.84 -95.97
C GLU A 480 -77.67 54.32 -96.20
N THR A 481 -76.65 54.59 -97.01
CA THR A 481 -76.49 55.90 -97.63
C THR A 481 -77.67 56.06 -98.58
N GLU A 482 -78.67 56.84 -98.14
CA GLU A 482 -79.65 57.47 -99.05
C GLU A 482 -78.95 58.25 -100.17
#